data_AF-A0A2V5WKH1-F1
#
_entry.id   AF-A0A2V5WKH1-F1
#
_cell.length_a   1.000
_cell.length_b   1.000
_cell.length_c   1.000
_cell.angle_alpha   90.00
_cell.angle_beta   90.00
_cell.angle_gamma   90.00
#
_symmetry.space_group_name_H-M   'P 1'
#
loop_
_entity.id
_entity.type
_entity.pdbx_description
1 polymer ?
#
loop_
_entity_poly.entity_id
_entity_poly.type
_entity_poly.pdbx_seq_one_letter_code
_entity_poly.pdbx_strand_id
1 'polypeptide(L)'
;MELDPRNVKILTSGIVTYRLMRDYARARTIDHRLIAIEPNNTNNQEWRARIDFHERADTRPWHAFENTLGDPKQCPECSLFLALYERNSIAADRALAALGEDAFGARGVNARGVGGTQFRRAYLEGLIARMKGDAAAALAAFSAARTQQEEAVRAEPDYGPTVCVLGLIDAALGRKEEALREGRRALELTPIAKDSMDGADVLYFYAVICAWTGERDLAIEQLDTLAKIPAGPSYGDLRLSPYWDSLRGDPRFEKIVGSLAPK
;
A
#
# COMPACT_ATOMS: atom_id res chain seq x y z
N MET A 1 -29.81 19.98 1.17
CA MET A 1 -30.09 18.69 0.50
C MET A 1 -29.72 17.60 1.50
N GLU A 2 -30.70 17.06 2.23
CA GLU A 2 -30.43 15.96 3.17
C GLU A 2 -30.03 14.72 2.38
N LEU A 3 -28.83 14.22 2.64
CA LEU A 3 -28.33 12.99 2.03
C LEU A 3 -29.02 11.81 2.70
N ASP A 4 -29.57 10.89 1.91
CA ASP A 4 -30.19 9.65 2.41
C ASP A 4 -29.20 8.91 3.32
N PRO A 5 -29.50 8.77 4.62
CA PRO A 5 -28.60 8.17 5.59
C PRO A 5 -28.42 6.65 5.40
N ARG A 6 -29.16 6.01 4.49
CA ARG A 6 -29.04 4.58 4.17
C ARG A 6 -28.40 4.32 2.81
N ASN A 7 -27.98 5.36 2.09
CA ASN A 7 -27.38 5.21 0.77
C ASN A 7 -25.98 4.58 0.89
N VAL A 8 -25.88 3.29 0.55
CA VAL A 8 -24.65 2.48 0.63
C VAL A 8 -23.49 3.16 -0.09
N LYS A 9 -23.69 3.71 -1.30
CA LYS A 9 -22.63 4.37 -2.07
C LYS A 9 -22.04 5.57 -1.32
N ILE A 10 -22.89 6.39 -0.71
CA ILE A 10 -22.45 7.55 0.09
C ILE A 10 -21.68 7.09 1.33
N LEU A 11 -22.15 6.04 2.00
CA LEU A 11 -21.49 5.49 3.19
C LEU A 11 -20.12 4.91 2.83
N THR A 12 -20.01 4.11 1.77
CA THR A 12 -18.73 3.56 1.29
C THR A 12 -17.75 4.67 0.91
N SER A 13 -18.18 5.68 0.15
CA SER A 13 -17.33 6.84 -0.17
C SER A 13 -16.91 7.61 1.08
N GLY A 14 -17.79 7.73 2.07
CA GLY A 14 -17.49 8.34 3.37
C GLY A 14 -16.40 7.60 4.14
N ILE A 15 -16.48 6.27 4.24
CA ILE A 15 -15.48 5.43 4.91
C ILE A 15 -14.10 5.63 4.27
N VAL A 16 -14.02 5.54 2.94
CA VAL A 16 -12.77 5.74 2.20
C VAL A 16 -12.22 7.14 2.50
N THR A 17 -13.05 8.18 2.41
CA THR A 17 -12.63 9.57 2.65
C THR A 17 -12.07 9.76 4.06
N TYR A 18 -12.79 9.30 5.10
CA TYR A 18 -12.32 9.45 6.47
C TYR A 18 -11.08 8.61 6.78
N ARG A 19 -10.94 7.42 6.17
CA ARG A 19 -9.70 6.62 6.25
C ARG A 19 -8.52 7.39 5.67
N LEU A 20 -8.67 7.99 4.48
CA LEU A 20 -7.61 8.76 3.83
C LEU A 20 -7.21 10.00 4.62
N MET A 21 -8.16 10.61 5.33
CA MET A 21 -7.90 11.72 6.25
C MET A 21 -7.38 11.27 7.63
N ARG A 22 -7.26 9.97 7.88
CA ARG A 22 -6.90 9.37 9.17
C ARG A 22 -7.89 9.72 10.30
N ASP A 23 -9.15 10.01 9.96
CA ASP A 23 -10.26 10.18 10.92
C ASP A 23 -10.96 8.84 11.16
N TYR A 24 -10.27 7.96 11.88
CA TYR A 24 -10.77 6.60 12.14
C TYR A 24 -12.02 6.56 13.02
N ALA A 25 -12.25 7.61 13.83
CA ALA A 25 -13.46 7.74 14.62
C ALA A 25 -14.70 7.88 13.73
N ARG A 26 -14.68 8.81 12.77
CA ARG A 26 -15.79 8.96 11.81
C ARG A 26 -15.89 7.76 10.86
N ALA A 27 -14.77 7.19 10.45
CA ALA A 27 -14.78 5.98 9.63
C ALA A 27 -15.55 4.84 10.34
N ARG A 28 -15.27 4.57 11.62
CA ARG A 28 -16.00 3.56 12.42
C ARG A 28 -17.49 3.86 12.57
N THR A 29 -17.87 5.13 12.77
CA THR A 29 -19.29 5.51 12.86
C THR A 29 -20.05 5.17 11.58
N ILE A 30 -19.45 5.41 10.42
CA ILE A 30 -20.07 5.10 9.12
C ILE A 30 -20.05 3.59 8.86
N ASP A 31 -18.96 2.92 9.18
CA ASP A 31 -18.81 1.48 9.07
C ASP A 31 -19.88 0.72 9.86
N HIS A 32 -20.15 1.11 11.12
CA HIS A 32 -21.23 0.52 11.91
C HIS A 32 -22.61 0.63 11.24
N ARG A 33 -22.89 1.75 10.55
CA ARG A 33 -24.14 1.93 9.80
C ARG A 33 -24.18 1.06 8.56
N LEU A 34 -23.05 0.96 7.86
CA LEU A 34 -22.94 0.16 6.64
C LEU A 34 -23.12 -1.34 6.94
N ILE A 35 -22.49 -1.85 7.99
CA ILE A 35 -22.67 -3.25 8.44
C ILE A 35 -24.10 -3.51 8.91
N ALA A 36 -24.77 -2.54 9.53
CA ALA A 36 -26.18 -2.70 9.90
C ALA A 36 -27.12 -2.82 8.67
N ILE A 37 -26.73 -2.25 7.52
CA ILE A 37 -27.49 -2.33 6.26
C ILE A 37 -27.13 -3.62 5.50
N GLU A 38 -25.85 -3.96 5.44
CA GLU A 38 -25.31 -5.11 4.70
C GLU A 38 -24.47 -6.03 5.61
N PRO A 39 -25.09 -6.75 6.56
CA PRO A 39 -24.36 -7.51 7.58
C PRO A 39 -23.50 -8.64 7.02
N ASN A 40 -23.84 -9.16 5.83
CA ASN A 40 -23.15 -10.27 5.18
C ASN A 40 -22.17 -9.82 4.09
N ASN A 41 -21.96 -8.51 3.90
CA ASN A 41 -21.01 -8.01 2.92
C ASN A 41 -19.59 -8.12 3.48
N THR A 42 -18.83 -9.08 2.96
CA THR A 42 -17.46 -9.39 3.39
C THR A 42 -16.49 -8.23 3.19
N ASN A 43 -16.67 -7.41 2.15
CA ASN A 43 -15.82 -6.23 1.93
C ASN A 43 -15.98 -5.21 3.07
N ASN A 44 -17.22 -4.99 3.53
CA ASN A 44 -17.47 -4.07 4.65
C ASN A 44 -16.83 -4.59 5.95
N GLN A 45 -16.90 -5.90 6.18
CA GLN A 45 -16.26 -6.54 7.32
C GLN A 45 -14.73 -6.49 7.25
N GLU A 46 -14.14 -6.68 6.06
CA GLU A 46 -12.69 -6.50 5.83
C GLU A 46 -12.26 -5.07 6.15
N TRP A 47 -12.98 -4.08 5.63
CA TRP A 47 -12.67 -2.66 5.85
C TRP A 47 -12.66 -2.32 7.33
N ARG A 48 -13.66 -2.78 8.08
CA ARG A 48 -13.71 -2.64 9.54
C ARG A 48 -12.45 -3.21 10.20
N ALA A 49 -12.08 -4.43 9.83
CA ALA A 49 -10.94 -5.13 10.40
C ALA A 49 -9.61 -4.40 10.13
N ARG A 50 -9.51 -3.69 9.00
CA ARG A 50 -8.33 -2.91 8.62
C ARG A 50 -8.25 -1.54 9.30
N ILE A 51 -9.33 -1.01 9.88
CA ILE A 51 -9.28 0.27 10.63
C ILE A 51 -8.29 0.16 11.79
N ASP A 52 -8.35 -0.91 12.59
CA ASP A 52 -7.46 -1.10 13.74
C ASP A 52 -6.00 -1.28 13.33
N PHE A 53 -5.75 -1.92 12.19
CA PHE A 53 -4.42 -1.95 11.59
C PHE A 53 -3.94 -0.52 11.30
N HIS A 54 -4.71 0.26 10.55
CA HIS A 54 -4.29 1.60 10.15
C HIS A 54 -4.13 2.57 11.35
N GLU A 55 -5.06 2.54 12.30
CA GLU A 55 -5.10 3.43 13.47
C GLU A 55 -4.05 3.03 14.52
N ARG A 56 -3.86 1.73 14.77
CA ARG A 56 -3.16 1.23 15.98
C ARG A 56 -2.03 0.26 15.70
N ALA A 57 -1.76 -0.07 14.43
CA ALA A 57 -0.87 -1.16 14.04
C ALA A 57 -1.31 -2.51 14.64
N ASP A 58 -2.62 -2.71 14.87
CA ASP A 58 -3.16 -3.94 15.44
C ASP A 58 -3.73 -4.84 14.34
N THR A 59 -3.10 -6.00 14.12
CA THR A 59 -3.52 -6.98 13.11
C THR A 59 -4.53 -8.00 13.63
N ARG A 60 -4.82 -8.03 14.96
CA ARG A 60 -5.71 -9.05 15.54
C ARG A 60 -7.13 -9.00 14.96
N PRO A 61 -7.76 -7.83 14.73
CA PRO A 61 -9.07 -7.78 14.10
C PRO A 61 -9.04 -8.27 12.65
N TRP A 62 -7.93 -8.04 11.93
CA TRP A 62 -7.73 -8.56 10.56
C TRP A 62 -7.69 -10.09 10.56
N HIS A 63 -6.91 -10.71 11.45
CA HIS A 63 -6.93 -12.19 11.63
C HIS A 63 -8.31 -12.72 12.01
N ALA A 64 -9.02 -12.02 12.91
CA ALA A 64 -10.36 -12.43 13.31
C ALA A 64 -11.33 -12.44 12.12
N PHE A 65 -11.24 -11.44 11.24
CA PHE A 65 -11.99 -11.40 10.00
C PHE A 65 -11.63 -12.56 9.06
N GLU A 66 -10.35 -12.82 8.80
CA GLU A 66 -9.93 -13.95 7.95
C GLU A 66 -10.46 -15.30 8.45
N ASN A 67 -10.48 -15.51 9.77
CA ASN A 67 -11.04 -16.71 10.38
C ASN A 67 -12.55 -16.87 10.15
N THR A 68 -13.30 -15.77 9.95
CA THR A 68 -14.74 -15.83 9.65
C THR A 68 -15.04 -16.30 8.23
N LEU A 69 -14.09 -16.14 7.30
CA LEU A 69 -14.24 -16.60 5.92
C LEU A 69 -14.20 -18.13 5.83
N GLY A 70 -13.55 -18.81 6.77
CA GLY A 70 -13.42 -20.26 6.81
C GLY A 70 -12.45 -20.87 5.79
N ASP A 71 -12.19 -20.19 4.67
CA ASP A 71 -11.11 -20.49 3.71
C ASP A 71 -10.29 -19.22 3.44
N PRO A 72 -8.97 -19.20 3.74
CA PRO A 72 -8.07 -18.09 3.40
C PRO A 72 -8.07 -17.71 1.91
N LYS A 73 -8.48 -18.62 1.01
CA LYS A 73 -8.62 -18.33 -0.42
C LYS A 73 -9.76 -17.37 -0.76
N GLN A 74 -10.62 -17.01 0.20
CA GLN A 74 -11.73 -16.08 -0.04
C GLN A 74 -11.28 -14.61 -0.07
N CYS A 75 -10.13 -14.28 0.53
CA CYS A 75 -9.49 -12.98 0.29
C CYS A 75 -7.95 -13.10 0.23
N PRO A 76 -7.40 -13.66 -0.85
CA PRO A 76 -5.97 -13.92 -0.94
C PRO A 76 -5.16 -12.62 -1.05
N GLU A 77 -5.75 -11.53 -1.54
CA GLU A 77 -5.14 -10.19 -1.50
C GLU A 77 -5.00 -9.68 -0.06
N CYS A 78 -6.06 -9.81 0.75
CA CYS A 78 -6.03 -9.46 2.17
C CYS A 78 -4.91 -10.19 2.90
N SER A 79 -4.88 -11.52 2.73
CA SER A 79 -3.90 -12.39 3.40
C SER A 79 -2.48 -12.11 2.95
N LEU A 80 -2.28 -11.73 1.69
CA LEU A 80 -0.96 -11.37 1.20
C LEU A 80 -0.43 -10.14 1.95
N PHE A 81 -1.20 -9.06 2.01
CA PHE A 81 -0.74 -7.83 2.65
C PHE A 81 -0.59 -7.98 4.16
N LEU A 82 -1.52 -8.66 4.82
CA LEU A 82 -1.40 -9.00 6.24
C LEU A 82 -0.09 -9.77 6.51
N ALA A 83 0.20 -10.81 5.71
CA ALA A 83 1.41 -11.60 5.84
C ALA A 83 2.69 -10.77 5.59
N LEU A 84 2.67 -9.84 4.64
CA LEU A 84 3.79 -8.92 4.40
C LEU A 84 4.04 -8.00 5.60
N TYR A 85 2.99 -7.42 6.20
CA TYR A 85 3.10 -6.58 7.39
C TYR A 85 3.64 -7.35 8.60
N GLU A 86 3.26 -8.62 8.75
CA GLU A 86 3.68 -9.49 9.86
C GLU A 86 4.99 -10.23 9.61
N ARG A 87 5.64 -10.01 8.47
CA ARG A 87 6.86 -10.71 8.05
C ARG A 87 6.70 -12.24 7.97
N ASN A 88 5.49 -12.70 7.65
CA ASN A 88 5.17 -14.12 7.53
C ASN A 88 5.32 -14.60 6.09
N SER A 89 6.54 -14.99 5.71
CA SER A 89 6.83 -15.42 4.33
C SER A 89 6.05 -16.65 3.88
N ILE A 90 5.75 -17.58 4.79
CA ILE A 90 5.00 -18.80 4.49
C ILE A 90 3.55 -18.45 4.15
N ALA A 91 2.92 -17.57 4.94
CA ALA A 91 1.57 -17.08 4.67
C ALA A 91 1.54 -16.24 3.38
N ALA A 92 2.55 -15.41 3.14
CA ALA A 92 2.65 -14.59 1.94
C ALA A 92 2.78 -15.45 0.67
N ASP A 93 3.60 -16.50 0.68
CA ASP A 93 3.69 -17.46 -0.44
C ASP A 93 2.34 -18.12 -0.71
N ARG A 94 1.67 -18.60 0.34
CA ARG A 94 0.37 -19.27 0.22
C ARG A 94 -0.68 -18.31 -0.35
N ALA A 95 -0.73 -17.08 0.14
CA ALA A 95 -1.65 -16.06 -0.32
C ALA A 95 -1.37 -15.66 -1.78
N LEU A 96 -0.09 -15.48 -2.15
CA LEU A 96 0.30 -15.18 -3.52
C LEU A 96 0.01 -16.33 -4.48
N ALA A 97 0.15 -17.58 -4.05
CA ALA A 97 -0.24 -18.74 -4.85
C ALA A 97 -1.77 -18.86 -5.01
N ALA A 98 -2.55 -18.40 -4.01
CA ALA A 98 -4.00 -18.35 -4.09
C ALA A 98 -4.52 -17.18 -4.96
N LEU A 99 -3.76 -16.08 -5.05
CA LEU A 99 -3.95 -15.08 -6.09
C LEU A 99 -3.64 -15.73 -7.44
N GLY A 100 -4.66 -16.12 -8.20
CA GLY A 100 -4.49 -16.62 -9.57
C GLY A 100 -3.94 -15.53 -10.52
N GLU A 101 -3.51 -15.90 -11.72
CA GLU A 101 -3.03 -14.93 -12.73
C GLU A 101 -4.07 -13.85 -13.05
N ASP A 102 -5.35 -14.22 -13.03
CA ASP A 102 -6.46 -13.30 -13.30
C ASP A 102 -6.51 -12.11 -12.33
N ALA A 103 -6.04 -12.30 -11.09
CA ALA A 103 -6.00 -11.23 -10.07
C ALA A 103 -5.03 -10.11 -10.45
N PHE A 104 -4.07 -10.38 -11.32
CA PHE A 104 -3.10 -9.39 -11.80
C PHE A 104 -3.59 -8.63 -13.04
N GLY A 105 -4.67 -9.08 -13.69
CA GLY A 105 -5.31 -8.42 -14.83
C GLY A 105 -4.35 -7.74 -15.82
N ALA A 106 -4.77 -6.62 -16.41
CA ALA A 106 -3.88 -5.80 -17.23
C ALA A 106 -2.88 -4.98 -16.39
N ARG A 107 -3.29 -4.55 -15.19
CA ARG A 107 -2.62 -3.49 -14.42
C ARG A 107 -1.90 -3.98 -13.15
N GLY A 108 -2.33 -5.06 -12.50
CA GLY A 108 -1.75 -5.58 -11.26
C GLY A 108 -2.67 -5.39 -10.04
N VAL A 109 -2.08 -5.56 -8.85
CA VAL A 109 -2.74 -5.40 -7.53
C VAL A 109 -2.29 -4.11 -6.86
N ASN A 110 -3.23 -3.36 -6.25
CA ASN A 110 -2.94 -2.09 -5.57
C ASN A 110 -2.78 -2.30 -4.07
N ALA A 111 -1.54 -2.27 -3.58
CA ALA A 111 -1.24 -2.53 -2.17
C ALA A 111 -1.84 -1.51 -1.18
N ARG A 112 -2.08 -0.27 -1.61
CA ARG A 112 -2.53 0.81 -0.73
C ARG A 112 -4.04 1.04 -0.78
N GLY A 113 -4.72 0.49 -1.79
CA GLY A 113 -6.11 0.81 -2.11
C GLY A 113 -6.31 2.31 -2.35
N VAL A 114 -5.28 2.97 -2.90
CA VAL A 114 -5.19 4.40 -3.17
C VAL A 114 -4.37 4.57 -4.44
N GLY A 115 -4.76 5.51 -5.29
CA GLY A 115 -3.99 5.89 -6.47
C GLY A 115 -3.85 4.78 -7.52
N GLY A 116 -2.96 5.03 -8.47
CA GLY A 116 -2.80 4.25 -9.68
C GLY A 116 -1.63 3.28 -9.68
N THR A 117 -0.82 3.19 -8.61
CA THR A 117 0.31 2.26 -8.56
C THR A 117 -0.19 0.83 -8.35
N GLN A 118 0.28 -0.07 -9.21
CA GLN A 118 -0.17 -1.46 -9.29
C GLN A 118 1.03 -2.40 -9.42
N PHE A 119 0.95 -3.57 -8.80
CA PHE A 119 2.03 -4.54 -8.75
C PHE A 119 1.67 -5.84 -9.45
N ARG A 120 2.54 -6.30 -10.34
CA ARG A 120 2.44 -7.64 -10.94
C ARG A 120 3.05 -8.70 -10.01
N ARG A 121 2.72 -9.97 -10.27
CA ARG A 121 3.19 -11.12 -9.50
C ARG A 121 4.70 -11.08 -9.24
N ALA A 122 5.51 -10.88 -10.28
CA ALA A 122 6.98 -10.91 -10.17
C ALA A 122 7.54 -9.90 -9.15
N TYR A 123 6.90 -8.73 -9.00
CA TYR A 123 7.30 -7.76 -7.97
C TYR A 123 7.01 -8.29 -6.56
N LEU A 124 5.83 -8.89 -6.35
CA LEU A 124 5.43 -9.47 -5.06
C LEU A 124 6.28 -10.68 -4.70
N GLU A 125 6.64 -11.52 -5.68
CA GLU A 125 7.61 -12.61 -5.51
C GLU A 125 8.96 -12.07 -5.03
N GLY A 126 9.44 -10.97 -5.63
CA GLY A 126 10.66 -10.29 -5.21
C GLY A 126 10.60 -9.79 -3.77
N LEU A 127 9.48 -9.19 -3.35
CA LEU A 127 9.26 -8.76 -1.96
C LEU A 127 9.31 -9.95 -0.99
N ILE A 128 8.63 -11.05 -1.32
CA ILE A 128 8.58 -12.24 -0.48
C ILE A 128 9.95 -12.91 -0.40
N ALA A 129 10.67 -13.03 -1.52
CA ALA A 129 12.02 -13.57 -1.55
C ALA A 129 13.00 -12.71 -0.72
N ARG A 130 12.91 -11.38 -0.83
CA ARG A 130 13.67 -10.47 0.03
C ARG A 130 13.36 -10.68 1.50
N MET A 131 12.09 -10.82 1.86
CA MET A 131 11.65 -11.08 3.24
C MET A 131 12.19 -12.41 3.79
N LYS A 132 12.37 -13.42 2.93
CA LYS A 132 13.03 -14.70 3.29
C LYS A 132 14.55 -14.59 3.43
N GLY A 133 15.16 -13.49 3.00
CA GLY A 133 16.61 -13.35 2.88
C GLY A 133 17.20 -14.09 1.67
N ASP A 134 16.38 -14.54 0.72
CA ASP A 134 16.84 -15.20 -0.50
C ASP A 134 17.18 -14.14 -1.56
N ALA A 135 18.42 -13.67 -1.51
CA ALA A 135 18.91 -12.63 -2.41
C ALA A 135 18.88 -13.06 -3.89
N ALA A 136 19.10 -14.34 -4.19
CA ALA A 136 19.12 -14.85 -5.56
C ALA A 136 17.70 -14.88 -6.15
N ALA A 137 16.73 -15.41 -5.40
CA ALA A 137 15.34 -15.41 -5.82
C ALA A 137 14.78 -13.98 -5.92
N ALA A 138 15.14 -13.09 -4.99
CA ALA A 138 14.73 -11.69 -5.04
C ALA A 138 15.26 -11.00 -6.30
N LEU A 139 16.55 -11.17 -6.61
CA LEU A 139 17.17 -10.60 -7.82
C LEU A 139 16.48 -11.10 -9.09
N ALA A 140 16.22 -12.41 -9.18
CA ALA A 140 15.56 -13.01 -10.33
C ALA A 140 14.14 -12.45 -10.52
N ALA A 141 13.34 -12.41 -9.44
CA ALA A 141 11.96 -11.94 -9.48
C ALA A 141 11.86 -10.44 -9.80
N PHE A 142 12.68 -9.59 -9.16
CA PHE A 142 12.70 -8.16 -9.50
C PHE A 142 13.21 -7.88 -10.92
N SER A 143 14.15 -8.69 -11.44
CA SER A 143 14.60 -8.55 -12.83
C SER A 143 13.47 -8.88 -13.81
N ALA A 144 12.69 -9.94 -13.54
CA ALA A 144 11.51 -10.27 -14.34
C ALA A 144 10.44 -9.17 -14.25
N ALA A 145 10.18 -8.66 -13.04
CA ALA A 145 9.27 -7.55 -12.81
C ALA A 145 9.67 -6.31 -13.61
N ARG A 146 10.97 -6.00 -13.67
CA ARG A 146 11.49 -4.86 -14.42
C ARG A 146 11.18 -4.96 -15.90
N THR A 147 11.43 -6.11 -16.54
CA THR A 147 11.13 -6.32 -17.96
C THR A 147 9.65 -6.09 -18.26
N GLN A 148 8.75 -6.64 -17.43
CA GLN A 148 7.30 -6.44 -17.55
C GLN A 148 6.91 -4.97 -17.36
N GLN A 149 7.56 -4.27 -16.43
CA GLN A 149 7.25 -2.88 -16.13
C GLN A 149 7.75 -1.92 -17.21
N GLU A 150 8.88 -2.21 -17.86
CA GLU A 150 9.34 -1.42 -19.00
C GLU A 150 8.35 -1.46 -20.17
N GLU A 151 7.72 -2.60 -20.43
CA GLU A 151 6.67 -2.72 -21.44
C GLU A 151 5.46 -1.86 -21.08
N ALA A 152 5.05 -1.86 -19.80
CA ALA A 152 3.97 -1.01 -19.32
C ALA A 152 4.31 0.48 -19.46
N VAL A 153 5.54 0.90 -19.11
CA VAL A 153 6.01 2.28 -19.31
C VAL A 153 6.04 2.65 -20.79
N ARG A 154 6.43 1.75 -21.70
CA ARG A 154 6.41 2.02 -23.14
C ARG A 154 4.99 2.20 -23.68
N ALA A 155 4.00 1.49 -23.12
CA ALA A 155 2.60 1.63 -23.51
C ALA A 155 1.98 2.94 -22.99
N GLU A 156 2.35 3.38 -21.79
CA GLU A 156 1.82 4.60 -21.15
C GLU A 156 2.95 5.48 -20.59
N PRO A 157 3.80 6.09 -21.44
CA PRO A 157 5.04 6.76 -21.00
C PRO A 157 4.81 7.99 -20.14
N ASP A 158 3.64 8.61 -20.22
CA ASP A 158 3.27 9.83 -19.48
C ASP A 158 2.36 9.54 -18.27
N TYR A 159 2.12 8.26 -17.96
CA TYR A 159 1.37 7.87 -16.77
C TYR A 159 2.32 7.64 -15.58
N GLY A 160 2.39 8.63 -14.70
CA GLY A 160 3.33 8.67 -13.57
C GLY A 160 3.32 7.42 -12.67
N PRO A 161 2.18 6.83 -12.29
CA PRO A 161 2.17 5.62 -11.46
C PRO A 161 2.95 4.44 -12.06
N THR A 162 2.85 4.22 -13.38
CA THR A 162 3.60 3.16 -14.07
C THR A 162 5.11 3.46 -14.07
N VAL A 163 5.50 4.72 -14.27
CA VAL A 163 6.90 5.14 -14.18
C VAL A 163 7.43 5.00 -12.74
N CYS A 164 6.61 5.29 -11.74
CA CYS A 164 6.99 5.17 -10.32
C CYS A 164 7.29 3.72 -9.92
N VAL A 165 6.50 2.76 -10.41
CA VAL A 165 6.74 1.33 -10.15
C VAL A 165 8.04 0.86 -10.78
N LEU A 166 8.43 1.38 -11.95
CA LEU A 166 9.73 1.06 -12.55
C LEU A 166 10.86 1.53 -11.62
N GLY A 167 10.76 2.76 -11.11
CA GLY A 167 11.75 3.29 -10.17
C GLY A 167 11.83 2.49 -8.87
N LEU A 168 10.69 1.98 -8.38
CA LEU A 168 10.62 1.13 -7.19
C LEU A 168 11.29 -0.24 -7.41
N ILE A 169 11.11 -0.83 -8.60
CA ILE A 169 11.80 -2.06 -9.00
C ILE A 169 13.30 -1.80 -9.15
N ASP A 170 13.70 -0.67 -9.73
CA ASP A 170 15.12 -0.31 -9.86
C ASP A 170 15.77 -0.05 -8.50
N ALA A 171 15.06 0.57 -7.55
CA ALA A 171 15.52 0.67 -6.16
C ALA A 171 15.73 -0.72 -5.55
N ALA A 172 14.79 -1.65 -5.82
CA ALA A 172 14.87 -3.02 -5.34
C ALA A 172 16.05 -3.82 -5.93
N LEU A 173 16.50 -3.47 -7.13
CA LEU A 173 17.66 -4.05 -7.82
C LEU A 173 18.98 -3.36 -7.48
N GLY A 174 18.96 -2.33 -6.63
CA GLY A 174 20.15 -1.53 -6.30
C GLY A 174 20.59 -0.55 -7.38
N ARG A 175 19.73 -0.28 -8.38
CA ARG A 175 19.97 0.66 -9.48
C ARG A 175 19.52 2.07 -9.05
N LYS A 176 20.32 2.66 -8.18
CA LYS A 176 19.97 3.89 -7.45
C LYS A 176 19.67 5.07 -8.37
N GLU A 177 20.53 5.31 -9.36
CA GLU A 177 20.43 6.45 -10.25
C GLU A 177 19.16 6.35 -11.13
N GLU A 178 18.86 5.16 -11.64
CA GLU A 178 17.62 4.83 -12.35
C GLU A 178 16.40 5.10 -11.48
N ALA A 179 16.40 4.51 -10.28
CA ALA A 179 15.28 4.58 -9.35
C ALA A 179 14.91 6.04 -9.01
N LEU A 180 15.91 6.85 -8.67
CA LEU A 180 15.69 8.25 -8.29
C LEU A 180 15.26 9.11 -9.49
N ARG A 181 15.79 8.83 -10.68
CA ARG A 181 15.42 9.53 -11.93
C ARG A 181 13.96 9.25 -12.29
N GLU A 182 13.56 7.98 -12.28
CA GLU A 182 12.20 7.56 -12.62
C GLU A 182 11.19 8.01 -11.57
N GLY A 183 11.55 7.93 -10.28
CA GLY A 183 10.72 8.44 -9.20
C GLY A 183 10.45 9.96 -9.29
N ARG A 184 11.47 10.77 -9.61
CA ARG A 184 11.28 12.21 -9.86
C ARG A 184 10.43 12.47 -11.10
N ARG A 185 10.67 11.75 -12.20
CA ARG A 185 9.85 11.85 -13.41
C ARG A 185 8.38 11.52 -13.12
N ALA A 186 8.11 10.51 -12.29
CA ALA A 186 6.74 10.18 -11.90
C ALA A 186 6.05 11.33 -11.13
N LEU A 187 6.77 12.01 -10.23
CA LEU A 187 6.26 13.19 -9.52
C LEU A 187 5.94 14.37 -10.45
N GLU A 188 6.77 14.58 -11.49
CA GLU A 188 6.54 15.61 -12.50
C GLU A 188 5.31 15.30 -13.38
N LEU A 189 5.12 14.03 -13.75
CA LEU A 189 3.98 13.57 -14.56
C LEU A 189 2.66 13.63 -13.78
N THR A 190 2.73 13.37 -12.46
CA THR A 190 1.55 13.29 -11.58
C THR A 190 1.73 14.20 -10.35
N PRO A 191 1.64 15.54 -10.52
CA PRO A 191 1.65 16.45 -9.38
C PRO A 191 0.38 16.27 -8.52
N ILE A 192 0.52 16.32 -7.20
CA ILE A 192 -0.60 16.25 -6.24
C ILE A 192 -1.70 17.28 -6.55
N ALA A 193 -1.32 18.47 -7.02
CA ALA A 193 -2.27 19.53 -7.38
C ALA A 193 -3.16 19.17 -8.59
N LYS A 194 -2.71 18.26 -9.45
CA LYS A 194 -3.43 17.80 -10.65
C LYS A 194 -4.26 16.56 -10.35
N ASP A 195 -3.66 15.60 -9.66
CA ASP A 195 -4.34 14.39 -9.19
C ASP A 195 -3.93 14.12 -7.74
N SER A 196 -4.82 14.42 -6.80
CA SER A 196 -4.52 14.28 -5.38
C SER A 196 -4.36 12.82 -4.93
N MET A 197 -4.98 11.87 -5.64
CA MET A 197 -4.95 10.45 -5.27
C MET A 197 -3.69 9.81 -5.84
N ASP A 198 -3.48 9.93 -7.16
CA ASP A 198 -2.28 9.38 -7.80
C ASP A 198 -1.03 10.12 -7.36
N GLY A 199 -1.08 11.44 -7.18
CA GLY A 199 0.07 12.22 -6.74
C GLY A 199 0.51 11.88 -5.32
N ALA A 200 -0.42 11.64 -4.40
CA ALA A 200 -0.08 11.19 -3.04
C ALA A 200 0.50 9.76 -3.05
N ASP A 201 0.03 8.91 -3.96
CA ASP A 201 0.50 7.54 -4.09
C ASP A 201 1.91 7.46 -4.73
N VAL A 202 2.14 8.23 -5.78
CA VAL A 202 3.48 8.40 -6.39
C VAL A 202 4.46 8.99 -5.37
N LEU A 203 4.04 10.00 -4.59
CA LEU A 203 4.90 10.57 -3.54
C LEU A 203 5.24 9.54 -2.44
N TYR A 204 4.28 8.69 -2.06
CA TYR A 204 4.53 7.59 -1.14
C TYR A 204 5.60 6.65 -1.69
N PHE A 205 5.44 6.16 -2.92
CA PHE A 205 6.40 5.21 -3.48
C PHE A 205 7.74 5.86 -3.82
N TYR A 206 7.78 7.17 -4.10
CA TYR A 206 9.04 7.91 -4.16
C TYR A 206 9.77 7.93 -2.82
N ALA A 207 9.05 8.11 -1.70
CA ALA A 207 9.65 8.00 -0.37
C ALA A 207 10.20 6.58 -0.12
N VAL A 208 9.51 5.52 -0.58
CA VAL A 208 10.01 4.14 -0.52
C VAL A 208 11.28 3.97 -1.36
N ILE A 209 11.31 4.49 -2.58
CA ILE A 209 12.51 4.49 -3.46
C ILE A 209 13.70 5.14 -2.72
N CYS A 210 13.48 6.30 -2.10
CA CYS A 210 14.52 6.99 -1.34
C CYS A 210 15.01 6.15 -0.16
N ALA A 211 14.10 5.53 0.59
CA ALA A 211 14.44 4.68 1.73
C ALA A 211 15.26 3.44 1.32
N TRP A 212 14.95 2.83 0.18
CA TRP A 212 15.63 1.64 -0.34
C TRP A 212 16.97 1.94 -1.02
N THR A 213 17.13 3.14 -1.58
CA THR A 213 18.39 3.60 -2.18
C THR A 213 19.35 4.27 -1.19
N GLY A 214 18.97 4.28 0.09
CA GLY A 214 19.78 4.87 1.17
C GLY A 214 19.69 6.40 1.27
N GLU A 215 18.84 7.04 0.47
CA GLU A 215 18.54 8.48 0.55
C GLU A 215 17.62 8.79 1.74
N ARG A 216 18.14 8.55 2.94
CA ARG A 216 17.38 8.61 4.20
C ARG A 216 16.75 9.98 4.45
N ASP A 217 17.50 11.05 4.24
CA ASP A 217 17.03 12.41 4.48
C ASP A 217 15.87 12.76 3.56
N LEU A 218 15.99 12.40 2.28
CA LEU A 218 14.96 12.63 1.28
C LEU A 218 13.70 11.81 1.58
N ALA A 219 13.85 10.54 1.98
CA ALA A 219 12.73 9.69 2.38
C ALA A 219 11.94 10.30 3.55
N ILE A 220 12.64 10.80 4.56
CA ILE A 220 12.04 11.44 5.75
C ILE A 220 11.33 12.74 5.38
N GLU A 221 11.91 13.55 4.50
CA GLU A 221 11.28 14.79 3.99
C GLU A 221 9.94 14.50 3.28
N GLN A 222 9.92 13.49 2.41
CA GLN A 222 8.69 13.11 1.71
C GLN A 222 7.64 12.55 2.69
N LEU A 223 8.06 11.76 3.68
CA LEU A 223 7.18 11.24 4.73
C LEU A 223 6.59 12.34 5.62
N ASP A 224 7.36 13.39 5.95
CA ASP A 224 6.84 14.55 6.70
C ASP A 224 5.74 15.28 5.92
N THR A 225 5.90 15.39 4.59
CA THR A 225 4.86 15.94 3.70
C THR A 225 3.62 15.04 3.68
N LEU A 226 3.80 13.74 3.47
CA LEU A 226 2.73 12.74 3.43
C LEU A 226 1.97 12.63 4.76
N ALA A 227 2.61 12.89 5.89
CA ALA A 227 1.98 12.91 7.21
C ALA A 227 1.00 14.08 7.39
N LYS A 228 1.07 15.12 6.53
CA LYS A 228 0.25 16.33 6.62
C LYS A 228 -0.90 16.38 5.62
N ILE A 229 -0.88 15.52 4.59
CA ILE A 229 -1.92 15.47 3.55
C ILE A 229 -2.80 14.22 3.68
N PRO A 230 -4.04 14.24 3.16
CA PRO A 230 -4.83 13.03 2.98
C PRO A 230 -4.11 12.01 2.10
N ALA A 231 -4.50 10.74 2.20
CA ALA A 231 -3.95 9.64 1.38
C ALA A 231 -2.45 9.35 1.57
N GLY A 232 -1.82 9.93 2.60
CA GLY A 232 -0.50 9.52 3.07
C GLY A 232 -0.49 8.17 3.82
N PRO A 233 0.64 7.75 4.38
CA PRO A 233 0.74 6.52 5.16
C PRO A 233 -0.07 6.63 6.46
N SER A 234 -0.63 5.52 6.90
CA SER A 234 -1.22 5.39 8.24
C SER A 234 -0.16 5.10 9.31
N TYR A 235 -0.50 5.23 10.59
CA TYR A 235 0.38 4.79 11.68
C TYR A 235 0.75 3.31 11.54
N GLY A 236 -0.24 2.44 11.29
CA GLY A 236 -0.02 1.01 11.05
C GLY A 236 0.97 0.71 9.93
N ASP A 237 0.82 1.42 8.82
CA ASP A 237 1.72 1.30 7.67
C ASP A 237 3.16 1.67 8.03
N LEU A 238 3.40 2.83 8.66
CA LEU A 238 4.76 3.23 9.04
C LEU A 238 5.38 2.28 10.07
N ARG A 239 4.56 1.73 10.98
CA ARG A 239 5.02 0.77 11.99
C ARG A 239 5.38 -0.59 11.41
N LEU A 240 4.55 -1.13 10.53
CA LEU A 240 4.60 -2.55 10.14
C LEU A 240 5.11 -2.79 8.72
N SER A 241 4.98 -1.84 7.79
CA SER A 241 5.41 -2.06 6.40
C SER A 241 6.92 -2.34 6.28
N PRO A 242 7.35 -3.33 5.46
CA PRO A 242 8.77 -3.60 5.21
C PRO A 242 9.48 -2.47 4.48
N TYR A 243 8.72 -1.55 3.88
CA TYR A 243 9.26 -0.46 3.11
C TYR A 243 10.09 0.51 3.96
N TRP A 244 9.77 0.60 5.25
CA TRP A 244 10.36 1.58 6.17
C TRP A 244 11.42 0.98 7.09
N ASP A 245 11.79 -0.29 6.91
CA ASP A 245 12.72 -1.00 7.79
C ASP A 245 14.07 -0.26 7.95
N SER A 246 14.58 0.37 6.88
CA SER A 246 15.84 1.12 6.89
C SER A 246 15.79 2.48 7.59
N LEU A 247 14.59 2.98 7.92
CA LEU A 247 14.36 4.26 8.59
C LEU A 247 14.08 4.10 10.10
N ARG A 248 13.70 2.90 10.55
CA ARG A 248 13.41 2.64 11.98
C ARG A 248 14.64 2.94 12.83
N GLY A 249 14.41 3.62 13.95
CA GLY A 249 15.47 4.10 14.84
C GLY A 249 16.05 5.48 14.47
N ASP A 250 15.72 6.07 13.31
CA ASP A 250 15.99 7.50 13.09
C ASP A 250 14.98 8.34 13.90
N PRO A 251 15.44 9.24 14.79
CA PRO A 251 14.53 10.04 15.63
C PRO A 251 13.51 10.88 14.84
N ARG A 252 13.84 11.31 13.62
CA ARG A 252 12.95 12.10 12.77
C ARG A 252 11.83 11.22 12.21
N PHE A 253 12.15 9.99 11.79
CA PHE A 253 11.16 9.02 11.37
C PHE A 253 10.23 8.64 12.54
N GLU A 254 10.79 8.34 13.71
CA GLU A 254 9.98 8.02 14.90
C GLU A 254 9.08 9.18 15.34
N LYS A 255 9.52 10.43 15.14
CA LYS A 255 8.68 11.62 15.35
C LYS A 255 7.48 11.66 14.39
N ILE A 256 7.69 11.34 13.11
CA ILE A 256 6.59 11.25 12.12
C ILE A 256 5.62 10.15 12.53
N VAL A 257 6.13 8.96 12.87
CA VAL A 257 5.32 7.82 13.37
C VAL A 257 4.50 8.25 14.58
N GLY A 258 5.13 8.87 15.58
CA GLY A 258 4.46 9.35 16.79
C GLY A 258 3.41 10.43 16.52
N SER A 259 3.59 11.26 15.48
CA SER A 259 2.60 12.27 15.10
C SER A 259 1.31 11.68 14.53
N LEU A 260 1.38 10.46 13.99
CA LEU A 260 0.25 9.72 13.42
C LEU A 260 -0.35 8.70 14.40
N ALA A 261 0.29 8.48 15.55
CA ALA A 261 -0.16 7.54 16.56
C ALA A 261 -1.60 7.87 17.04
N PRO A 262 -2.37 6.85 17.44
CA PRO A 262 -3.70 7.07 17.99
C PRO A 262 -3.61 7.96 19.23
N LYS A 263 -4.51 8.94 19.32
CA LYS A 263 -4.62 9.85 20.46
C LYS A 263 -5.40 9.23 21.61
#